data_AF-A0A6N7H2R9-F1
#
_entry.id   AF-A0A6N7H2R9-F1
#
_cell.length_a   1.000
_cell.length_b   1.000
_cell.length_c   1.000
_cell.angle_alpha   90.00
_cell.angle_beta   90.00
_cell.angle_gamma   90.00
#
_symmetry.space_group_name_H-M   'P 1'
#
loop_
_entity.id
_entity.type
_entity.pdbx_description
1 polymer ?
#
loop_
_entity_poly.entity_id
_entity_poly.type
_entity_poly.pdbx_seq_one_letter_code
_entity_poly.pdbx_strand_id
1 'polypeptide(L)'
;MTELTTALQPLRDALLRRAEADAERTLTRARQEAAEVVGTAEREAAELAERARSQGEAEAKEVLATMRARARRAVRSADLTARAAAYERLRTEVVAAVRRLRDEPGYPRLREQLVAEVRRLLGPDAEITDALGGGVYGRTAGARVDCSLDAFAERAVAALGPELDGLWEP
;
A
#
# COMPACT_ATOMS: atom_id res chain seq x y z
N MET A 1 99.21 -17.74 15.52
CA MET A 1 97.75 -17.72 15.32
C MET A 1 97.14 -16.33 15.52
N THR A 2 97.63 -15.54 16.49
CA THR A 2 97.12 -14.21 16.85
C THR A 2 97.38 -13.11 15.81
N GLU A 3 98.53 -13.09 15.12
CA GLU A 3 98.82 -12.07 14.08
C GLU A 3 97.92 -12.18 12.85
N LEU A 4 97.57 -13.41 12.45
CA LEU A 4 96.67 -13.67 11.32
C LEU A 4 95.23 -13.24 11.65
N THR A 5 94.84 -13.31 12.92
CA THR A 5 93.55 -12.80 13.40
C THR A 5 93.52 -11.28 13.39
N THR A 6 94.61 -10.63 13.80
CA THR A 6 94.76 -9.16 13.74
C THR A 6 94.77 -8.64 12.29
N ALA A 7 95.43 -9.34 11.37
CA ALA A 7 95.48 -8.97 9.96
C ALA A 7 94.11 -9.06 9.24
N LEU A 8 93.20 -9.93 9.72
CA LEU A 8 91.85 -10.10 9.15
C LEU A 8 90.79 -9.20 9.78
N GLN A 9 91.10 -8.52 10.89
CA GLN A 9 90.14 -7.66 11.59
C GLN A 9 89.52 -6.57 10.70
N PRO A 10 90.27 -5.85 9.84
CA PRO A 10 89.70 -4.82 8.98
C PRO A 10 88.69 -5.38 7.96
N LEU A 11 88.95 -6.59 7.45
CA LEU A 11 88.02 -7.28 6.55
C LEU A 11 86.73 -7.67 7.29
N ARG A 12 86.86 -8.14 8.53
CA ARG A 12 85.73 -8.50 9.38
C ARG A 12 84.85 -7.29 9.67
N ASP A 13 85.45 -6.16 10.03
CA ASP A 13 84.73 -4.91 10.29
C ASP A 13 84.06 -4.38 9.02
N ALA A 14 84.70 -4.52 7.85
CA ALA A 14 84.10 -4.14 6.57
C ALA A 14 82.89 -5.01 6.20
N LEU A 15 82.97 -6.32 6.44
CA LEU A 15 81.85 -7.24 6.23
C LEU A 15 80.69 -6.95 7.20
N LEU A 16 81.00 -6.63 8.46
CA LEU A 16 79.99 -6.29 9.46
C LEU A 16 79.25 -5.00 9.06
N ARG A 17 79.98 -3.93 8.74
CA ARG A 17 79.38 -2.66 8.27
C ARG A 17 78.53 -2.85 7.03
N ARG A 18 78.97 -3.70 6.10
CA ARG A 18 78.18 -4.04 4.91
C ARG A 18 76.90 -4.79 5.28
N ALA A 19 76.99 -5.79 6.14
CA ALA A 19 75.83 -6.55 6.59
C ALA A 19 74.81 -5.66 7.34
N GLU A 20 75.27 -4.76 8.19
CA GLU A 20 74.43 -3.76 8.88
C GLU A 20 73.74 -2.83 7.88
N ALA A 21 74.48 -2.30 6.90
CA ALA A 21 73.90 -1.45 5.86
C ALA A 21 72.88 -2.21 4.99
N ASP A 22 73.14 -3.49 4.68
CA ASP A 22 72.23 -4.34 3.89
C ASP A 22 70.95 -4.66 4.68
N ALA A 23 71.07 -4.90 5.99
CA ALA A 23 69.95 -5.10 6.90
C ALA A 23 69.08 -3.84 7.02
N GLU A 24 69.69 -2.66 7.20
CA GLU A 24 68.96 -1.39 7.29
C GLU A 24 68.20 -1.08 6.00
N ARG A 25 68.81 -1.33 4.82
CA ARG A 25 68.13 -1.18 3.52
C ARG A 25 66.95 -2.14 3.39
N THR A 26 67.11 -3.38 3.86
CA THR A 26 66.04 -4.38 3.83
C THR A 26 64.88 -3.98 4.75
N LEU A 27 65.17 -3.53 5.97
CA LEU A 27 64.16 -3.05 6.91
C LEU A 27 63.43 -1.80 6.41
N THR A 28 64.16 -0.84 5.84
CA THR A 28 63.56 0.37 5.27
C THR A 28 62.60 0.01 4.14
N ARG A 29 63.01 -0.87 3.22
CA ARG A 29 62.15 -1.35 2.13
C ARG A 29 60.94 -2.10 2.65
N ALA A 30 61.10 -3.02 3.60
CA ALA A 30 59.99 -3.77 4.17
C ALA A 30 58.96 -2.86 4.88
N ARG A 31 59.43 -1.80 5.55
CA ARG A 31 58.55 -0.78 6.16
C ARG A 31 57.79 0.02 5.11
N GLN A 32 58.43 0.37 4.00
CA GLN A 32 57.79 1.07 2.88
C GLN A 32 56.71 0.18 2.24
N GLU A 33 57.05 -1.06 1.92
CA GLU A 33 56.10 -2.04 1.36
C GLU A 33 54.92 -2.27 2.31
N ALA A 34 55.16 -2.41 3.62
CA ALA A 34 54.10 -2.55 4.61
C ALA A 34 53.19 -1.31 4.67
N ALA A 35 53.76 -0.10 4.63
CA ALA A 35 52.98 1.14 4.61
C ALA A 35 52.14 1.27 3.33
N GLU A 36 52.66 0.84 2.19
CA GLU A 36 51.92 0.82 0.92
C GLU A 36 50.74 -0.16 0.95
N VAL A 37 50.96 -1.37 1.50
CA VAL A 37 49.90 -2.38 1.66
C VAL A 37 48.80 -1.86 2.59
N VAL A 38 49.16 -1.32 3.75
CA VAL A 38 48.19 -0.76 4.70
C VAL A 38 47.43 0.41 4.07
N GLY A 39 48.13 1.35 3.43
CA GLY A 39 47.48 2.48 2.78
C GLY A 39 46.55 2.07 1.64
N THR A 40 46.86 0.97 0.94
CA THR A 40 45.97 0.40 -0.08
C THR A 40 44.74 -0.22 0.55
N ALA A 41 44.91 -1.04 1.58
CA ALA A 41 43.80 -1.66 2.31
C ALA A 41 42.86 -0.62 2.94
N GLU A 42 43.39 0.48 3.48
CA GLU A 42 42.59 1.57 4.04
C GLU A 42 41.74 2.28 2.97
N ARG A 43 42.31 2.53 1.78
CA ARG A 43 41.57 3.11 0.65
C ARG A 43 40.45 2.18 0.19
N GLU A 44 40.76 0.89 0.01
CA GLU A 44 39.77 -0.11 -0.41
C GLU A 44 38.64 -0.25 0.62
N ALA A 45 38.97 -0.23 1.92
CA ALA A 45 37.99 -0.27 2.99
C ALA A 45 37.09 0.97 3.00
N ALA A 46 37.67 2.16 2.77
CA ALA A 46 36.90 3.40 2.68
C ALA A 46 35.94 3.38 1.47
N GLU A 47 36.40 2.93 0.30
CA GLU A 47 35.57 2.78 -0.89
C GLU A 47 34.45 1.75 -0.70
N LEU A 48 34.74 0.64 -0.02
CA LEU A 48 33.72 -0.37 0.31
C LEU A 48 32.68 0.19 1.28
N ALA A 49 33.09 0.94 2.30
CA ALA A 49 32.19 1.55 3.26
C ALA A 49 31.27 2.61 2.59
N GLU A 50 31.79 3.40 1.66
CA GLU A 50 30.99 4.37 0.89
C GLU A 50 29.97 3.68 -0.02
N ARG A 51 30.38 2.63 -0.72
CA ARG A 51 29.47 1.81 -1.54
C ARG A 51 28.38 1.15 -0.70
N ALA A 52 28.74 0.60 0.46
CA ALA A 52 27.77 0.00 1.36
C ALA A 52 26.77 1.04 1.90
N ARG A 53 27.24 2.26 2.22
CA ARG A 53 26.36 3.36 2.67
C ARG A 53 25.39 3.79 1.58
N SER A 54 25.90 4.09 0.39
CA SER A 54 25.06 4.52 -0.74
C SER A 54 24.04 3.45 -1.14
N GLN A 55 24.43 2.17 -1.14
CA GLN A 55 23.51 1.06 -1.37
C GLN A 55 22.44 0.97 -0.27
N GLY A 56 22.85 1.02 1.00
CA GLY A 56 21.92 0.98 2.13
C GLY A 56 20.91 2.14 2.12
N GLU A 57 21.33 3.34 1.72
CA GLU A 57 20.43 4.48 1.54
C GLU A 57 19.42 4.27 0.41
N ALA A 58 19.84 3.67 -0.71
CA ALA A 58 18.95 3.34 -1.81
C ALA A 58 17.91 2.29 -1.39
N GLU A 59 18.36 1.19 -0.78
CA GLU A 59 17.49 0.12 -0.27
C GLU A 59 16.50 0.66 0.78
N ALA A 60 16.96 1.49 1.72
CA ALA A 60 16.10 2.11 2.72
C ALA A 60 15.02 3.00 2.09
N LYS A 61 15.35 3.76 1.04
CA LYS A 61 14.38 4.58 0.30
C LYS A 61 13.29 3.70 -0.35
N GLU A 62 13.67 2.58 -0.95
CA GLU A 62 12.71 1.64 -1.57
C GLU A 62 11.79 0.97 -0.54
N VAL A 63 12.34 0.53 0.59
CA VAL A 63 11.57 -0.04 1.70
C VAL A 63 10.57 0.99 2.24
N LEU A 64 11.01 2.22 2.49
CA LEU A 64 10.14 3.29 2.97
C LEU A 64 9.05 3.66 1.96
N ALA A 65 9.36 3.70 0.67
CA ALA A 65 8.38 3.95 -0.38
C ALA A 65 7.29 2.85 -0.39
N THR A 66 7.71 1.58 -0.27
CA THR A 66 6.80 0.43 -0.20
C THR A 66 5.91 0.48 1.04
N MET A 67 6.48 0.79 2.21
CA MET A 67 5.73 0.94 3.46
C MET A 67 4.70 2.08 3.37
N ARG A 68 5.08 3.23 2.81
CA ARG A 68 4.18 4.37 2.59
C ARG A 68 3.04 4.01 1.65
N ALA A 69 3.33 3.33 0.54
CA ALA A 69 2.31 2.87 -0.40
C ALA A 69 1.33 1.88 0.27
N ARG A 70 1.83 0.96 1.11
CA ARG A 70 0.99 0.04 1.89
C ARG A 70 0.11 0.78 2.89
N ALA A 71 0.67 1.74 3.64
CA ALA A 71 -0.08 2.53 4.62
C ALA A 71 -1.21 3.33 3.95
N ARG A 72 -0.92 4.00 2.81
CA ARG A 72 -1.94 4.72 2.04
C ARG A 72 -3.06 3.81 1.55
N ARG A 73 -2.72 2.62 1.04
CA ARG A 73 -3.71 1.62 0.63
C ARG A 73 -4.57 1.14 1.80
N ALA A 74 -3.97 0.91 2.97
CA ALA A 74 -4.70 0.51 4.17
C ALA A 74 -5.69 1.59 4.61
N VAL A 75 -5.26 2.86 4.65
CA VAL A 75 -6.13 4.00 4.99
C VAL A 75 -7.28 4.11 3.98
N ARG A 76 -7.01 4.07 2.68
CA ARG A 76 -8.05 4.14 1.65
C ARG A 76 -9.02 2.96 1.73
N SER A 77 -8.53 1.76 1.99
CA SER A 77 -9.37 0.58 2.16
C SER A 77 -10.27 0.71 3.38
N ALA A 78 -9.75 1.24 4.50
CA ALA A 78 -10.54 1.45 5.71
C ALA A 78 -11.63 2.51 5.50
N ASP A 79 -11.29 3.63 4.84
CA ASP A 79 -12.23 4.68 4.43
C ASP A 79 -13.35 4.12 3.54
N LEU A 80 -13.02 3.40 2.45
CA LEU A 80 -14.02 2.80 1.57
C LEU A 80 -14.89 1.77 2.29
N THR A 81 -14.32 0.98 3.19
CA THR A 81 -15.08 0.00 3.99
C THR A 81 -16.07 0.70 4.92
N ALA A 82 -15.64 1.79 5.58
CA ALA A 82 -16.50 2.58 6.44
C ALA A 82 -17.65 3.24 5.67
N ARG A 83 -17.35 3.80 4.48
CA ARG A 83 -18.36 4.39 3.58
C ARG A 83 -19.38 3.34 3.12
N ALA A 84 -18.92 2.18 2.67
CA ALA A 84 -19.80 1.08 2.28
C ALA A 84 -20.71 0.64 3.45
N ALA A 85 -20.14 0.50 4.66
CA ALA A 85 -20.93 0.15 5.85
C ALA A 85 -21.93 1.25 6.25
N ALA A 86 -21.61 2.53 6.04
CA ALA A 86 -22.55 3.63 6.26
C ALA A 86 -23.70 3.61 5.22
N TYR A 87 -23.37 3.41 3.95
CA TYR A 87 -24.36 3.30 2.88
C TYR A 87 -25.31 2.12 3.08
N GLU A 88 -24.79 0.93 3.42
CA GLU A 88 -25.62 -0.26 3.67
C GLU A 88 -26.55 -0.08 4.88
N ARG A 89 -26.09 0.62 5.93
CA ARG A 89 -26.94 0.97 7.07
C ARG A 89 -28.06 1.92 6.66
N LEU A 90 -27.74 3.00 5.95
CA LEU A 90 -28.74 3.94 5.44
C LEU A 90 -29.78 3.23 4.56
N ARG A 91 -29.31 2.42 3.61
CA ARG A 91 -30.15 1.59 2.73
C ARG A 91 -31.10 0.71 3.54
N THR A 92 -30.57 -0.01 4.53
CA THR A 92 -31.37 -0.88 5.40
C THR A 92 -32.42 -0.10 6.18
N GLU A 93 -32.06 1.04 6.75
CA GLU A 93 -32.96 1.89 7.53
C GLU A 93 -34.06 2.51 6.66
N VAL A 94 -33.72 2.98 5.45
CA VAL A 94 -34.68 3.53 4.49
C VAL A 94 -35.66 2.45 4.04
N VAL A 95 -35.18 1.27 3.62
CA VAL A 95 -36.06 0.15 3.24
C VAL A 95 -36.99 -0.23 4.39
N ALA A 96 -36.46 -0.33 5.62
CA ALA A 96 -37.27 -0.61 6.79
C ALA A 96 -38.31 0.50 7.06
N ALA A 97 -37.95 1.77 6.87
CA ALA A 97 -38.85 2.90 7.05
C ALA A 97 -39.97 2.92 6.02
N VAL A 98 -39.65 2.71 4.74
CA VAL A 98 -40.66 2.68 3.68
C VAL A 98 -41.59 1.47 3.86
N ARG A 99 -41.08 0.30 4.26
CA ARG A 99 -41.92 -0.87 4.56
C ARG A 99 -42.95 -0.62 5.66
N ARG A 100 -42.63 0.21 6.66
CA ARG A 100 -43.59 0.58 7.72
C ARG A 100 -44.79 1.37 7.20
N LEU A 101 -44.69 2.01 6.03
CA LEU A 101 -45.84 2.66 5.38
C LEU A 101 -46.99 1.69 5.13
N ARG A 102 -46.71 0.39 4.99
CA ARG A 102 -47.74 -0.65 4.83
C ARG A 102 -48.73 -0.69 6.00
N ASP A 103 -48.24 -0.41 7.20
CA ASP A 103 -49.04 -0.48 8.43
C ASP A 103 -49.77 0.85 8.71
N GLU A 104 -49.53 1.88 7.89
CA GLU A 104 -50.18 3.17 8.04
C GLU A 104 -51.62 3.18 7.46
N PRO A 105 -52.56 3.91 8.08
CA PRO A 105 -53.95 3.99 7.62
C PRO A 105 -54.12 4.45 6.16
N GLY A 106 -53.15 5.20 5.62
CA GLY A 106 -53.18 5.70 4.24
C GLY A 106 -52.74 4.68 3.18
N TYR A 107 -52.17 3.54 3.57
CA TYR A 107 -51.60 2.57 2.64
C TYR A 107 -52.57 2.01 1.58
N PRO A 108 -53.85 1.70 1.89
CA PRO A 108 -54.77 1.21 0.86
C PRO A 108 -54.94 2.19 -0.31
N ARG A 109 -55.01 3.49 -0.04
CA ARG A 109 -55.11 4.53 -1.06
C ARG A 109 -53.83 4.63 -1.90
N LEU A 110 -52.65 4.55 -1.26
CA LEU A 110 -51.38 4.50 -1.97
C LEU A 110 -51.31 3.27 -2.89
N ARG A 111 -51.74 2.10 -2.41
CA ARG A 111 -51.78 0.87 -3.22
C ARG A 111 -52.67 1.04 -4.46
N GLU A 112 -53.85 1.63 -4.33
CA GLU A 112 -54.74 1.91 -5.47
C GLU A 112 -54.06 2.81 -6.51
N GLN A 113 -53.33 3.83 -6.08
CA GLN A 113 -52.56 4.69 -6.97
C GLN A 113 -51.44 3.91 -7.70
N LEU A 114 -50.73 3.03 -6.99
CA LEU A 114 -49.70 2.19 -7.61
C LEU A 114 -50.29 1.20 -8.63
N VAL A 115 -51.46 0.62 -8.34
CA VAL A 115 -52.21 -0.23 -9.27
C VAL A 115 -52.62 0.54 -10.53
N ALA A 116 -53.15 1.75 -10.36
CA ALA A 116 -53.51 2.61 -11.48
C ALA A 116 -52.30 2.96 -12.35
N GLU A 117 -51.16 3.26 -11.71
CA GLU A 117 -49.92 3.57 -12.41
C GLU A 117 -49.36 2.37 -13.19
N VAL A 118 -49.39 1.17 -12.61
CA VAL A 118 -49.02 -0.07 -13.30
C VAL A 118 -49.89 -0.29 -14.55
N ARG A 119 -51.21 -0.10 -14.43
CA ARG A 119 -52.13 -0.23 -15.57
C ARG A 119 -51.92 0.85 -16.61
N ARG A 120 -51.52 2.06 -16.20
CA ARG A 120 -51.16 3.14 -17.12
C ARG A 120 -49.91 2.80 -17.93
N LEU A 121 -48.93 2.14 -17.31
CA LEU A 121 -47.66 1.77 -17.94
C LEU A 121 -47.74 0.51 -18.80
N LEU A 122 -48.48 -0.50 -18.35
CA LEU A 122 -48.53 -1.83 -18.97
C LEU A 122 -49.83 -2.12 -19.73
N GLY A 123 -50.84 -1.27 -19.60
CA GLY A 123 -52.17 -1.47 -20.15
C GLY A 123 -53.18 -2.05 -19.14
N PRO A 124 -54.48 -2.01 -19.47
CA PRO A 124 -55.55 -2.40 -18.56
C PRO A 124 -55.53 -3.89 -18.19
N ASP A 125 -55.00 -4.74 -19.08
CA ASP A 125 -54.94 -6.21 -18.92
C ASP A 125 -53.70 -6.69 -18.14
N ALA A 126 -52.95 -5.77 -17.52
CA ALA A 126 -51.78 -6.13 -16.72
C ALA A 126 -52.17 -6.99 -15.52
N GLU A 127 -51.47 -8.11 -15.34
CA GLU A 127 -51.55 -8.93 -14.14
C GLU A 127 -50.84 -8.20 -13.00
N ILE A 128 -51.51 -8.08 -11.85
CA ILE A 128 -51.00 -7.34 -10.69
C ILE A 128 -50.89 -8.27 -9.49
N THR A 129 -49.70 -8.30 -8.90
CA THR A 129 -49.41 -9.09 -7.69
C THR A 129 -48.92 -8.17 -6.57
N ASP A 130 -49.37 -8.39 -5.35
CA ASP A 130 -48.86 -7.67 -4.18
C ASP A 130 -47.43 -8.08 -3.86
N ALA A 131 -46.58 -7.09 -3.55
CA ALA A 131 -45.23 -7.35 -3.08
C ALA A 131 -45.22 -7.65 -1.57
N LEU A 132 -44.36 -8.57 -1.13
CA LEU A 132 -44.28 -9.00 0.28
C LEU A 132 -43.99 -7.82 1.24
N GLY A 133 -43.13 -6.88 0.82
CA GLY A 133 -42.78 -5.67 1.55
C GLY A 133 -43.74 -4.49 1.33
N GLY A 134 -44.82 -4.67 0.56
CA GLY A 134 -45.74 -3.62 0.17
C GLY A 134 -45.46 -3.03 -1.23
N GLY A 135 -46.47 -2.37 -1.79
CA GLY A 135 -46.53 -2.00 -3.20
C GLY A 135 -46.96 -3.18 -4.08
N VAL A 136 -46.79 -3.04 -5.39
CA VAL A 136 -47.29 -4.01 -6.38
C VAL A 136 -46.30 -4.26 -7.51
N TYR A 137 -46.35 -5.47 -8.07
CA TYR A 137 -45.70 -5.84 -9.32
C TYR A 137 -46.74 -5.91 -10.42
N GLY A 138 -46.41 -5.36 -11.59
CA GLY A 138 -47.22 -5.48 -12.80
C GLY A 138 -46.52 -6.33 -13.85
N ARG A 139 -47.25 -7.20 -14.54
CA ARG A 139 -46.70 -8.01 -15.64
C ARG A 139 -47.69 -8.16 -16.80
N THR A 140 -47.15 -8.20 -18.01
CA THR A 140 -47.80 -8.68 -19.23
C THR A 140 -46.92 -9.72 -19.92
N ALA A 141 -47.36 -10.27 -21.05
CA ALA A 141 -46.58 -11.25 -21.82
C ALA A 141 -45.21 -10.72 -22.29
N GLY A 142 -45.04 -9.40 -22.42
CA GLY A 142 -43.81 -8.78 -22.95
C GLY A 142 -43.12 -7.78 -22.03
N ALA A 143 -43.73 -7.41 -20.89
CA ALA A 143 -43.19 -6.37 -20.03
C ALA A 143 -43.51 -6.59 -18.54
N ARG A 144 -42.69 -5.98 -17.67
CA ARG A 144 -42.86 -5.99 -16.21
C ARG A 144 -42.55 -4.60 -15.66
N VAL A 145 -43.29 -4.19 -14.64
CA VAL A 145 -43.03 -2.99 -13.85
C VAL A 145 -42.97 -3.36 -12.38
N ASP A 146 -42.00 -2.76 -11.68
CA ASP A 146 -41.80 -2.89 -10.24
C ASP A 146 -42.17 -1.58 -9.52
N CYS A 147 -43.36 -1.60 -8.92
CA CYS A 147 -43.89 -0.56 -8.05
C CYS A 147 -43.91 -1.03 -6.59
N SER A 148 -42.99 -1.93 -6.19
CA SER A 148 -42.80 -2.30 -4.79
C SER A 148 -42.19 -1.15 -3.99
N LEU A 149 -42.53 -1.10 -2.70
CA LEU A 149 -41.95 -0.14 -1.75
C LEU A 149 -40.44 -0.28 -1.65
N ASP A 150 -39.93 -1.51 -1.74
CA ASP A 150 -38.49 -1.79 -1.78
C ASP A 150 -37.84 -1.12 -2.99
N ALA A 151 -38.40 -1.26 -4.19
CA ALA A 151 -37.87 -0.61 -5.38
C ALA A 151 -37.90 0.93 -5.29
N PHE A 152 -38.90 1.52 -4.62
CA PHE A 152 -38.92 2.96 -4.35
C PHE A 152 -37.85 3.39 -3.35
N ALA A 153 -37.66 2.63 -2.27
CA ALA A 153 -36.61 2.87 -1.29
C ALA A 153 -35.21 2.83 -1.94
N GLU A 154 -34.94 1.83 -2.77
CA GLU A 154 -33.68 1.71 -3.51
C GLU A 154 -33.45 2.90 -4.46
N ARG A 155 -34.48 3.31 -5.21
CA ARG A 155 -34.40 4.48 -6.10
C ARG A 155 -34.15 5.76 -5.31
N ALA A 156 -34.77 5.93 -4.15
CA ALA A 156 -34.56 7.10 -3.30
C ALA A 156 -33.13 7.15 -2.76
N VAL A 157 -32.59 6.03 -2.29
CA VAL A 157 -31.20 5.94 -1.82
C VAL A 157 -30.21 6.19 -2.96
N ALA A 158 -30.46 5.62 -4.14
CA ALA A 158 -29.62 5.85 -5.32
C ALA A 158 -29.63 7.31 -5.79
N ALA A 159 -30.79 7.99 -5.70
CA ALA A 159 -30.92 9.40 -6.05
C ALA A 159 -30.13 10.33 -5.10
N LEU A 160 -29.93 9.91 -3.84
CA LEU A 160 -29.09 10.62 -2.88
C LEU A 160 -27.58 10.46 -3.15
N GLY A 161 -27.15 9.53 -4.02
CA GLY A 161 -25.74 9.23 -4.28
C GLY A 161 -24.85 10.47 -4.49
N PRO A 162 -25.20 11.42 -5.37
CA PRO A 162 -24.43 12.65 -5.57
C PRO A 162 -24.37 13.58 -4.35
N GLU A 163 -25.42 13.61 -3.53
CA GLU A 163 -25.45 14.42 -2.29
C GLU A 163 -24.68 13.72 -1.15
N LEU A 164 -24.68 12.39 -1.15
CA LEU A 164 -23.90 11.58 -0.21
C LEU A 164 -22.40 11.66 -0.47
N ASP A 165 -21.97 11.89 -1.72
CA ASP A 165 -20.55 12.08 -2.04
C ASP A 165 -19.95 13.29 -1.30
N GLY A 166 -20.74 14.37 -1.13
CA GLY A 166 -20.33 15.58 -0.39
C GLY A 166 -20.19 15.38 1.13
N LEU A 167 -20.79 14.35 1.72
CA LEU A 167 -20.59 13.99 3.15
C LEU A 167 -19.21 13.41 3.42
N TRP A 168 -18.48 13.05 2.37
CA TRP A 168 -17.18 12.41 2.46
C TRP A 168 -16.02 13.26 1.93
N GLU A 169 -16.31 14.50 1.55
CA GLU A 169 -15.33 15.54 1.27
C GLU A 169 -14.96 16.27 2.59
N PRO A 170 -13.68 16.62 2.82
CA PRO A 170 -13.24 17.30 4.05
C PRO A 170 -13.80 18.71 4.24
#